data_AF-W9R0M1-F1
#
_entry.id   AF-W9R0M1-F1
#
_cell.length_a   1.000
_cell.length_b   1.000
_cell.length_c   1.000
_cell.angle_alpha   90.00
_cell.angle_beta   90.00
_cell.angle_gamma   90.00
#
_symmetry.space_group_name_H-M   'P 1'
#
loop_
_entity.id
_entity.type
_entity.pdbx_description
1 polymer ?
#
loop_
_entity_poly.entity_id
_entity_poly.type
_entity_poly.pdbx_seq_one_letter_code
_entity_poly.pdbx_strand_id
1 'polypeptide(L)'
;MANTENPINTEHVALLSQNDIDDSRLKFSIPAGVRLRIPSAVDLPSQPNRGEICLHMLAFECGLRLPFHPFFRTVLAHFGLAPTQLSLNVWMHMAGAVILWRICSEEKDHITLDEFNFCYKFHYRGKTERWHLRPTDNRLLVLDCPKFVPKHWQKGVLFA
;
A
#
# COMPACT_ATOMS: atom_id res chain seq x y z
N MET A 1 15.11 16.18 11.76
CA MET A 1 16.06 16.36 10.63
C MET A 1 15.20 16.36 9.38
N ALA A 2 15.16 17.48 8.65
CA ALA A 2 14.34 17.62 7.46
C ALA A 2 14.89 16.72 6.36
N ASN A 3 14.13 15.71 5.95
CA ASN A 3 14.46 14.91 4.77
C ASN A 3 14.24 15.80 3.54
N THR A 4 15.32 16.16 2.87
CA THR A 4 15.30 16.82 1.57
C THR A 4 14.85 15.79 0.53
N GLU A 5 13.55 15.54 0.45
CA GLU A 5 12.97 14.74 -0.63
C GLU A 5 13.07 15.54 -1.93
N ASN A 6 13.73 14.96 -2.93
CA ASN A 6 13.77 15.53 -4.28
C ASN A 6 12.33 15.69 -4.79
N PRO A 7 12.01 16.80 -5.49
CA PRO A 7 10.77 16.88 -6.27
C PRO A 7 10.68 15.64 -7.18
N ILE A 8 9.47 15.14 -7.43
CA ILE A 8 9.30 13.99 -8.32
C ILE A 8 10.08 14.28 -9.61
N ASN A 9 11.11 13.46 -9.89
CA ASN A 9 11.86 13.56 -11.13
C ASN A 9 10.85 13.59 -12.28
N THR A 10 10.82 14.74 -12.97
CA THR A 10 9.83 15.10 -13.99
C THR A 10 9.76 14.09 -15.14
N GLU A 11 10.74 13.19 -15.24
CA GLU A 11 10.85 12.13 -16.25
C GLU A 11 10.09 10.83 -15.92
N HIS A 12 9.54 10.64 -14.71
CA HIS A 12 8.95 9.37 -14.28
C HIS A 12 7.48 9.40 -13.83
N VAL A 13 6.78 10.53 -13.92
CA VAL A 13 5.32 10.54 -13.81
C VAL A 13 4.76 9.94 -15.10
N ALA A 14 4.53 8.62 -15.09
CA ALA A 14 3.66 8.02 -16.08
C ALA A 14 2.33 8.78 -16.05
N LEU A 15 2.00 9.44 -17.16
CA LEU A 15 0.78 10.21 -17.36
C LEU A 15 -0.41 9.25 -17.22
N LEU A 16 -0.88 9.02 -15.99
CA LEU A 16 -2.16 8.38 -15.77
C LEU A 16 -3.21 9.24 -16.47
N SER A 17 -3.94 8.65 -17.39
CA SER A 17 -5.06 9.27 -18.07
C SER A 17 -6.35 9.06 -17.27
N GLN A 18 -7.40 9.78 -17.64
CA GLN A 18 -8.72 9.54 -17.04
C GLN A 18 -9.22 8.12 -17.34
N ASN A 19 -8.92 7.57 -18.53
CA ASN A 19 -9.26 6.20 -18.88
C ASN A 19 -8.56 5.20 -17.94
N ASP A 20 -7.30 5.43 -17.58
CA ASP A 20 -6.59 4.55 -16.63
C ASP A 20 -7.26 4.55 -15.24
N ILE A 21 -7.79 5.71 -14.82
CA ILE A 21 -8.53 5.84 -13.56
C ILE A 21 -9.86 5.08 -13.64
N ASP A 22 -10.59 5.21 -14.75
CA ASP A 22 -11.89 4.58 -14.94
C ASP A 22 -11.75 3.05 -15.04
N ASP A 23 -10.74 2.57 -15.78
CA ASP A 23 -10.38 1.15 -15.88
C ASP A 23 -10.00 0.58 -14.52
N SER A 24 -9.22 1.33 -13.74
CA SER A 24 -8.81 0.92 -12.38
C SER A 24 -9.99 0.87 -11.43
N ARG A 25 -10.90 1.84 -11.53
CA ARG A 25 -12.13 1.84 -10.75
C ARG A 25 -12.95 0.58 -11.01
N LEU A 26 -13.12 0.20 -12.28
CA LEU A 26 -13.81 -1.03 -12.66
C LEU A 26 -13.05 -2.26 -12.17
N LYS A 27 -11.76 -2.36 -12.49
CA LYS A 27 -10.91 -3.52 -12.19
C LYS A 27 -10.82 -3.82 -10.70
N PHE A 28 -10.70 -2.80 -9.86
CA PHE A 28 -10.53 -2.96 -8.41
C PHE A 28 -11.82 -2.67 -7.62
N SER A 29 -12.96 -2.51 -8.31
CA SER A 29 -14.27 -2.25 -7.70
C SER A 29 -14.27 -1.05 -6.74
N ILE A 30 -13.62 0.04 -7.14
CA ILE A 30 -13.49 1.23 -6.29
C ILE A 30 -14.86 1.95 -6.21
N PRO A 31 -15.44 2.14 -5.02
CA PRO A 31 -16.77 2.74 -4.87
C PRO A 31 -16.84 4.16 -5.42
N ALA A 32 -17.98 4.55 -6.02
CA ALA A 32 -18.19 5.88 -6.61
C ALA A 32 -17.96 7.03 -5.61
N GLY A 33 -18.19 6.80 -4.32
CA GLY A 33 -17.93 7.78 -3.25
C GLY A 33 -16.45 8.04 -2.95
N VAL A 34 -15.52 7.20 -3.44
CA VAL A 34 -14.08 7.43 -3.32
C VAL A 34 -13.62 8.23 -4.53
N ARG A 35 -13.13 9.44 -4.30
CA ARG A 35 -12.59 10.31 -5.35
C ARG A 35 -11.20 9.81 -5.73
N LEU A 36 -10.91 9.69 -7.02
CA LEU A 36 -9.56 9.39 -7.50
C LEU A 36 -9.07 10.62 -8.27
N ARG A 37 -7.81 11.02 -8.05
CA ARG A 37 -7.21 12.19 -8.67
C ARG A 37 -5.83 11.85 -9.21
N ILE A 38 -5.62 12.25 -10.46
CA ILE A 38 -4.32 12.17 -11.13
C ILE A 38 -3.41 13.26 -10.54
N PRO A 39 -2.15 12.95 -10.17
CA PRO A 39 -1.17 13.94 -9.75
C PRO A 39 -0.90 14.96 -10.87
N SER A 40 -0.84 16.22 -10.50
CA SER A 40 -0.30 17.29 -11.33
C SER A 40 1.23 17.40 -11.16
N ALA A 41 1.88 18.19 -12.01
CA ALA A 41 3.34 18.39 -11.95
C ALA A 41 3.87 19.01 -10.64
N VAL A 42 2.98 19.64 -9.86
CA VAL A 42 3.34 20.29 -8.58
C VAL A 42 3.00 19.43 -7.35
N ASP A 43 2.24 18.35 -7.54
CA ASP A 43 1.90 17.46 -6.43
C ASP A 43 3.14 16.69 -5.97
N LEU A 44 3.24 16.46 -4.65
CA LEU A 44 4.26 15.59 -4.05
C LEU A 44 3.56 14.41 -3.35
N PRO A 45 4.00 13.15 -3.55
CA PRO A 45 3.42 11.98 -2.89
C PRO A 45 3.44 12.07 -1.37
N SER A 46 4.41 12.78 -0.80
CA SER A 46 4.56 13.02 0.63
C SER A 46 3.70 14.18 1.15
N GLN A 47 3.06 14.96 0.28
CA GLN A 47 2.24 16.12 0.62
C GLN A 47 0.86 16.05 -0.06
N PRO A 48 0.02 15.04 0.27
CA PRO A 48 -1.34 15.00 -0.23
C PRO A 48 -2.18 16.16 0.32
N ASN A 49 -3.24 16.56 -0.41
CA ASN A 49 -4.18 17.55 0.11
C ASN A 49 -4.89 17.01 1.35
N ARG A 50 -5.48 17.92 2.13
CA ARG A 50 -6.26 17.53 3.31
C ARG A 50 -7.40 16.58 2.92
N GLY A 51 -7.38 15.38 3.49
CA GLY A 51 -8.37 14.33 3.21
C GLY A 51 -7.99 13.37 2.09
N GLU A 52 -6.85 13.57 1.43
CA GLU A 52 -6.32 12.67 0.42
C GLU A 52 -5.20 11.78 0.98
N ILE A 53 -5.02 10.64 0.35
CA ILE A 53 -3.82 9.80 0.50
C ILE A 53 -3.20 9.52 -0.86
N CYS A 54 -1.88 9.54 -0.95
CA CYS A 54 -1.19 9.10 -2.15
C CYS A 54 -1.04 7.57 -2.15
N LEU A 55 -1.30 6.91 -3.28
CA LEU A 55 -1.24 5.47 -3.45
C LEU A 55 -0.47 5.10 -4.71
N HIS A 56 0.32 4.02 -4.64
CA HIS A 56 0.84 3.37 -5.83
C HIS A 56 -0.27 2.55 -6.50
N MET A 57 -0.45 2.71 -7.81
CA MET A 57 -1.42 1.93 -8.57
C MET A 57 -1.22 0.42 -8.44
N LEU A 58 0.03 -0.02 -8.38
CA LEU A 58 0.36 -1.44 -8.19
C LEU A 58 0.00 -1.97 -6.80
N ALA A 59 -0.26 -1.12 -5.81
CA ALA A 59 -0.73 -1.59 -4.51
C ALA A 59 -2.09 -2.30 -4.64
N PHE A 60 -2.94 -1.89 -5.58
CA PHE A 60 -4.22 -2.55 -5.85
C PHE A 60 -4.03 -3.98 -6.39
N GLU A 61 -3.04 -4.19 -7.26
CA GLU A 61 -2.65 -5.54 -7.70
C GLU A 61 -2.14 -6.39 -6.53
N CYS A 62 -1.50 -5.76 -5.56
CA CYS A 62 -1.01 -6.38 -4.33
C CYS A 62 -2.09 -6.55 -3.23
N GLY A 63 -3.38 -6.45 -3.58
CA GLY A 63 -4.49 -6.72 -2.67
C GLY A 63 -5.01 -5.50 -1.90
N LEU A 64 -4.49 -4.29 -2.15
CA LEU A 64 -5.09 -3.08 -1.61
C LEU A 64 -6.49 -2.86 -2.21
N ARG A 65 -7.46 -2.51 -1.37
CA ARG A 65 -8.81 -2.12 -1.80
C ARG A 65 -9.22 -0.84 -1.09
N LEU A 66 -10.11 -0.07 -1.73
CA LEU A 66 -10.67 1.17 -1.19
C LEU A 66 -12.17 1.03 -0.91
N PRO A 67 -12.69 1.63 0.18
CA PRO A 67 -11.92 2.24 1.28
C PRO A 67 -11.05 1.20 1.99
N PHE A 68 -9.99 1.66 2.68
CA PHE A 68 -9.06 0.74 3.34
C PHE A 68 -9.78 -0.18 4.34
N HIS A 69 -9.41 -1.46 4.30
CA HIS A 69 -9.78 -2.40 5.35
C HIS A 69 -9.39 -1.82 6.72
N PRO A 70 -10.25 -1.89 7.76
CA PRO A 70 -9.97 -1.33 9.09
C PRO A 70 -8.59 -1.73 9.63
N PHE A 71 -8.23 -3.00 9.46
CA PHE A 71 -6.91 -3.51 9.84
C PHE A 71 -5.74 -2.73 9.20
N PHE A 72 -5.80 -2.41 7.91
CA PHE A 72 -4.72 -1.67 7.23
C PHE A 72 -4.59 -0.25 7.81
N ARG A 73 -5.72 0.39 8.13
CA ARG A 73 -5.72 1.70 8.80
C ARG A 73 -5.08 1.62 10.18
N THR A 74 -5.40 0.58 10.96
CA THR A 74 -4.80 0.35 12.28
C THR A 74 -3.29 0.17 12.19
N VAL A 75 -2.81 -0.63 11.23
CA VAL A 75 -1.37 -0.83 11.02
C VAL A 75 -0.67 0.47 10.62
N LEU A 76 -1.19 1.19 9.61
CA LEU A 76 -0.59 2.44 9.15
C LEU A 76 -0.57 3.51 10.25
N ALA A 77 -1.66 3.64 11.01
CA ALA A 77 -1.77 4.59 12.11
C ALA A 77 -0.80 4.26 13.25
N HIS A 78 -0.69 2.98 13.63
CA HIS A 78 0.21 2.55 14.70
C HIS A 78 1.68 2.87 14.38
N PHE A 79 2.12 2.64 13.13
CA PHE A 79 3.50 2.89 12.72
C PHE A 79 3.73 4.32 12.20
N GLY A 80 2.69 5.16 12.10
CA GLY A 80 2.80 6.51 11.54
C GLY A 80 3.25 6.53 10.07
N LEU A 81 2.84 5.53 9.29
CA LEU A 81 3.32 5.34 7.92
C LEU A 81 2.32 5.86 6.89
N ALA A 82 2.82 6.60 5.91
CA ALA A 82 2.06 6.88 4.70
C ALA A 82 2.03 5.62 3.79
N PRO A 83 0.93 5.37 3.05
CA PRO A 83 0.83 4.23 2.14
C PRO A 83 1.98 4.11 1.13
N THR A 84 2.51 5.24 0.64
CA THR A 84 3.63 5.31 -0.32
C THR A 84 4.97 4.89 0.26
N GLN A 85 5.12 4.93 1.59
CA GLN A 85 6.35 4.54 2.28
C GLN A 85 6.47 3.01 2.40
N LEU A 86 5.38 2.28 2.17
CA LEU A 86 5.38 0.82 2.18
C LEU A 86 5.92 0.25 0.87
N SER A 87 6.66 -0.86 0.96
CA SER A 87 6.91 -1.68 -0.22
C SER A 87 5.63 -2.39 -0.66
N LEU A 88 5.51 -2.67 -1.96
CA LEU A 88 4.32 -3.31 -2.52
C LEU A 88 4.03 -4.68 -1.88
N ASN A 89 5.09 -5.38 -1.47
CA ASN A 89 4.96 -6.65 -0.75
C ASN A 89 4.22 -6.52 0.58
N VAL A 90 4.32 -5.39 1.27
CA VAL A 90 3.63 -5.19 2.55
C VAL A 90 2.13 -5.32 2.38
N TRP A 91 1.56 -4.78 1.31
CA TRP A 91 0.13 -4.90 1.00
C TRP A 91 -0.31 -6.36 0.84
N MET A 92 0.49 -7.16 0.14
CA MET A 92 0.18 -8.60 -0.04
C MET A 92 0.18 -9.35 1.29
N HIS A 93 1.13 -9.07 2.18
CA HIS A 93 1.19 -9.73 3.48
C HIS A 93 0.04 -9.29 4.39
N MET A 94 -0.32 -8.00 4.40
CA MET A 94 -1.48 -7.55 5.17
C MET A 94 -2.79 -8.13 4.63
N ALA A 95 -2.98 -8.14 3.31
CA ALA A 95 -4.17 -8.72 2.67
C ALA A 95 -4.27 -10.22 2.92
N GLY A 96 -3.18 -10.96 2.69
CA GLY A 96 -3.11 -12.39 2.97
C GLY A 96 -3.34 -12.70 4.45
N ALA A 97 -2.82 -11.87 5.36
CA ALA A 97 -3.04 -12.04 6.79
C ALA A 97 -4.53 -11.94 7.15
N VAL A 98 -5.20 -10.89 6.68
CA VAL A 98 -6.65 -10.71 6.90
C VAL A 98 -7.45 -11.90 6.37
N ILE A 99 -7.16 -12.34 5.14
CA ILE A 99 -7.88 -13.44 4.50
C ILE A 99 -7.64 -14.76 5.24
N LEU A 100 -6.39 -15.10 5.53
CA LEU A 100 -6.04 -16.36 6.19
C LEU A 100 -6.62 -16.43 7.61
N TRP A 101 -6.56 -15.34 8.37
CA TRP A 101 -7.15 -15.30 9.72
C TRP A 101 -8.64 -15.55 9.70
N ARG A 102 -9.33 -14.91 8.75
CA ARG A 102 -10.77 -15.06 8.54
C ARG A 102 -11.14 -16.50 8.18
N ILE A 103 -10.37 -17.15 7.31
CA ILE A 103 -10.58 -18.56 6.96
C ILE A 103 -10.32 -19.48 8.16
N CYS A 104 -9.18 -19.34 8.84
CA CYS A 104 -8.79 -20.20 9.95
C CYS A 104 -9.68 -20.03 11.19
N SER A 105 -10.26 -18.84 11.38
CA SER A 105 -11.23 -18.59 12.45
C SER A 105 -12.66 -18.99 12.09
N GLU A 106 -12.90 -19.54 10.89
CA GLU A 106 -14.24 -19.80 10.36
C GLU A 106 -15.13 -18.55 10.42
N GLU A 107 -14.60 -17.41 10.01
CA GLU A 107 -15.31 -16.12 9.96
C GLU A 107 -15.66 -15.53 11.35
N LYS A 108 -15.19 -16.15 12.44
CA LYS A 108 -15.54 -15.74 13.82
C LYS A 108 -14.66 -14.63 14.35
N ASP A 109 -13.49 -14.41 13.75
CA ASP A 109 -12.53 -13.42 14.23
C ASP A 109 -11.76 -12.72 13.11
N HIS A 110 -11.04 -11.68 13.50
CA HIS A 110 -10.21 -10.84 12.65
C HIS A 110 -8.82 -10.74 13.25
N ILE A 111 -7.80 -10.67 12.39
CA ILE A 111 -6.43 -10.48 12.85
C ILE A 111 -6.29 -9.12 13.56
N THR A 112 -5.75 -9.17 14.76
CA THR A 112 -5.39 -8.00 15.56
C THR A 112 -4.00 -7.49 15.21
N LEU A 113 -3.70 -6.26 15.63
CA LEU A 113 -2.37 -5.70 15.45
C LEU A 113 -1.30 -6.49 16.22
N ASP A 114 -1.62 -6.98 17.41
CA ASP A 114 -0.67 -7.73 18.25
C ASP A 114 -0.32 -9.09 17.63
N GLU A 115 -1.33 -9.80 17.11
CA GLU A 115 -1.11 -11.05 16.37
C GLU A 115 -0.29 -10.83 15.10
N PHE A 116 -0.56 -9.73 14.39
CA PHE A 116 0.24 -9.38 13.22
C PHE A 116 1.69 -9.05 13.58
N ASN A 117 1.91 -8.28 14.65
CA ASN A 117 3.24 -7.93 15.15
C ASN A 117 3.99 -9.13 15.76
N PHE A 118 3.25 -10.14 16.24
CA PHE A 118 3.83 -11.41 16.66
C PHE A 118 4.43 -12.19 15.48
N CYS A 119 3.81 -12.11 14.29
CA CYS A 119 4.29 -12.74 13.07
C CYS A 119 5.30 -11.89 12.29
N TYR A 120 5.16 -10.57 12.27
CA TYR A 120 5.95 -9.68 11.41
C TYR A 120 6.51 -8.47 12.14
N LYS A 121 7.66 -7.98 11.66
CA LYS A 121 8.25 -6.71 12.07
C LYS A 121 8.45 -5.80 10.87
N PHE A 122 8.15 -4.52 11.06
CA PHE A 122 8.52 -3.49 10.10
C PHE A 122 10.02 -3.21 10.15
N HIS A 123 10.62 -3.13 8.97
CA HIS A 123 12.04 -2.87 8.81
C HIS A 123 12.26 -1.93 7.62
N TYR A 124 12.87 -0.77 7.89
CA TYR A 124 13.23 0.18 6.85
C TYR A 124 14.42 -0.30 6.04
N ARG A 125 14.31 -0.30 4.71
CA ARG A 125 15.41 -0.62 3.80
C ARG A 125 15.87 0.64 3.08
N GLY A 126 17.02 1.19 3.47
CA GLY A 126 17.61 2.37 2.85
C GLY A 126 17.80 2.25 1.33
N LYS A 127 18.19 1.06 0.82
CA LYS A 127 18.36 0.84 -0.63
C LYS A 127 17.09 1.11 -1.46
N THR A 128 15.91 0.89 -0.88
CA THR A 128 14.62 1.11 -1.56
C THR A 128 13.83 2.28 -1.00
N GLU A 129 14.39 2.95 0.03
CA GLU A 129 13.78 3.99 0.85
C GLU A 129 12.35 3.67 1.31
N ARG A 130 12.13 2.41 1.68
CA ARG A 130 10.79 1.89 1.98
C ARG A 130 10.79 0.96 3.17
N TRP A 131 9.63 0.87 3.79
CA TRP A 131 9.31 -0.08 4.84
C TRP A 131 8.91 -1.42 4.26
N HIS A 132 9.52 -2.48 4.79
CA HIS A 132 9.22 -3.86 4.44
C HIS A 132 8.80 -4.62 5.68
N LEU A 133 8.05 -5.69 5.50
CA LEU A 133 7.80 -6.66 6.56
C LEU A 133 8.88 -7.73 6.54
N ARG A 134 9.34 -8.10 7.73
CA ARG A 134 10.20 -9.25 7.97
C ARG A 134 9.47 -10.21 8.91
N PRO A 135 9.40 -11.52 8.60
CA PRO A 135 8.86 -12.50 9.53
C PRO A 135 9.69 -12.56 10.83
N THR A 136 9.02 -12.72 11.95
CA THR A 136 9.63 -12.98 13.26
C THR A 136 9.83 -14.48 13.43
N ASP A 137 11.04 -14.92 13.77
CA ASP A 137 11.36 -16.34 14.09
C ASP A 137 10.83 -17.35 13.06
N ASN A 138 10.92 -17.03 11.76
CA ASN A 138 10.36 -17.82 10.64
C ASN A 138 8.84 -18.05 10.68
N ARG A 139 8.09 -17.29 11.48
CA ARG A 139 6.62 -17.28 11.50
C ARG A 139 6.07 -16.52 10.30
N LEU A 140 6.03 -17.21 9.17
CA LEU A 140 5.41 -16.71 7.94
C LEU A 140 3.92 -17.09 7.96
N LEU A 141 3.06 -16.08 8.09
CA LEU A 141 1.62 -16.28 7.97
C LEU A 141 1.23 -16.44 6.49
N VAL A 142 1.79 -15.61 5.62
CA VAL A 142 1.53 -15.62 4.17
C VAL A 142 2.74 -16.24 3.49
N LEU A 143 2.54 -17.43 2.93
CA LEU A 143 3.57 -18.18 2.21
C LEU A 143 3.52 -17.86 0.72
N ASP A 144 4.63 -18.13 0.02
CA ASP A 144 4.76 -18.06 -1.44
C ASP A 144 4.28 -16.75 -2.08
N CYS A 145 4.36 -15.64 -1.33
CA CYS A 145 4.15 -14.31 -1.88
C CYS A 145 5.02 -14.17 -3.15
N PRO A 146 4.43 -13.87 -4.31
CA PRO A 146 5.22 -13.65 -5.51
C PRO A 146 6.27 -12.60 -5.20
N LYS A 147 7.52 -12.85 -5.58
CA LYS A 147 8.57 -11.84 -5.49
C LYS A 147 8.20 -10.74 -6.48
N PHE A 148 7.44 -9.75 -6.00
CA PHE A 148 6.95 -8.69 -6.84
C PHE A 148 8.13 -7.81 -7.25
N VAL A 149 8.62 -8.03 -8.47
CA VAL A 149 9.69 -7.22 -9.07
C VAL A 149 9.25 -6.78 -10.47
N PRO A 150 8.31 -5.84 -10.60
CA PRO A 150 8.17 -5.15 -11.87
C PRO A 150 9.43 -4.30 -12.03
N LYS A 151 10.17 -4.50 -13.13
CA LYS A 151 11.35 -3.69 -13.47
C LYS A 151 11.02 -2.18 -13.64
N HIS A 152 9.74 -1.78 -13.53
CA HIS A 152 9.20 -0.45 -13.80
C HIS A 152 8.10 -0.02 -12.79
N TRP A 153 8.12 -0.54 -11.56
CA TRP A 153 7.01 -0.39 -10.60
C TRP A 153 6.70 1.05 -10.16
N GLN A 154 7.55 2.02 -10.49
CA GLN A 154 7.32 3.45 -10.26
C GLN A 154 6.22 4.04 -11.16
N LYS A 155 5.65 3.27 -12.09
CA LYS A 155 4.61 3.75 -13.00
C LYS A 155 3.26 3.90 -12.28
N GLY A 156 2.90 5.15 -12.00
CA GLY A 156 1.55 5.58 -11.62
C GLY A 156 1.33 5.65 -10.11
N VAL A 157 1.27 6.88 -9.59
CA VAL A 157 0.67 7.17 -8.29
C VAL A 157 -0.63 7.94 -8.50
N LEU A 158 -1.60 7.76 -7.63
CA LEU A 158 -2.82 8.55 -7.61
C LEU A 158 -3.09 9.06 -6.20
N PHE A 159 -3.94 10.07 -6.11
CA PHE A 159 -4.53 10.50 -4.84
C PHE A 159 -5.96 9.97 -4.73
N ALA A 160 -6.32 9.49 -3.55
CA ALA A 160 -7.63 8.92 -3.23
C ALA A 160 -8.22 9.54 -1.96
#